data_AF-A0A850RY62-F1
#
_entry.id   AF-A0A850RY62-F1
#
_cell.length_a   1.000
_cell.length_b   1.000
_cell.length_c   1.000
_cell.angle_alpha   90.00
_cell.angle_beta   90.00
_cell.angle_gamma   90.00
#
_symmetry.space_group_name_H-M   'P 1'
#
loop_
_entity.id
_entity.type
_entity.pdbx_description
1 polymer ?
#
loop_
_entity_poly.entity_id
_entity_poly.type
_entity_poly.pdbx_seq_one_letter_code
_entity_poly.pdbx_strand_id
1 'polypeptide(L)'
;MAESGDCPEEEFAAYSSAMMELAQKVAQSGNLGEQICSALVLKSGRMLVMHEAIIDDHSIYLSILCSRVPAGMQSLIKDIVNCVAKTLLGNRYQEPNR
;
A
#
# COMPACT_ATOMS: atom_id res chain seq x y z
N MET A 1 -18.43 8.06 -7.48
CA MET A 1 -17.49 8.09 -6.32
C MET A 1 -17.16 6.65 -6.01
N ALA A 2 -15.89 6.27 -5.93
CA ALA A 2 -15.53 4.89 -5.63
C ALA A 2 -16.06 4.48 -4.23
N GLU A 3 -16.78 3.36 -4.19
CA GLU A 3 -17.23 2.66 -3.00
C GLU A 3 -16.25 1.54 -2.61
N SER A 4 -16.48 0.90 -1.46
CA SER A 4 -15.65 -0.24 -1.05
C SER A 4 -15.85 -1.40 -2.03
N GLY A 5 -14.77 -1.81 -2.69
CA GLY A 5 -14.81 -2.84 -3.74
C GLY A 5 -14.73 -2.29 -5.17
N ASP A 6 -14.86 -0.97 -5.36
CA ASP A 6 -14.65 -0.35 -6.66
C ASP A 6 -13.17 -0.21 -6.95
N CYS A 7 -12.79 -0.48 -8.21
CA CYS A 7 -11.50 -0.10 -8.74
C CYS A 7 -11.52 1.42 -9.01
N PRO A 8 -10.56 2.20 -8.51
CA PRO A 8 -10.46 3.60 -8.86
C PRO A 8 -10.14 3.79 -10.35
N GLU A 9 -10.41 4.99 -10.88
CA GLU A 9 -10.10 5.36 -12.27
C GLU A 9 -8.58 5.23 -12.54
N GLU A 10 -8.18 4.99 -13.79
CA GLU A 10 -6.78 4.74 -14.16
C GLU A 10 -5.83 5.87 -13.71
N GLU A 11 -6.31 7.11 -13.72
CA GLU A 11 -5.56 8.29 -13.25
C GLU A 11 -5.15 8.19 -11.77
N PHE A 12 -5.89 7.45 -10.96
CA PHE A 12 -5.60 7.24 -9.54
C PHE A 12 -4.24 6.54 -9.32
N ALA A 13 -3.84 5.65 -10.22
CA ALA A 13 -2.57 4.95 -10.11
C ALA A 13 -1.38 5.92 -10.13
N ALA A 14 -1.45 6.99 -10.93
CA ALA A 14 -0.38 7.99 -11.02
C ALA A 14 -0.20 8.79 -9.73
N TYR A 15 -1.27 8.99 -8.96
CA TYR A 15 -1.20 9.69 -7.68
C TYR A 15 -0.65 8.81 -6.55
N SER A 16 -0.76 7.49 -6.68
CA SER A 16 -0.33 6.56 -5.63
C SER A 16 1.18 6.62 -5.40
N SER A 17 1.99 6.70 -6.47
CA SER A 17 3.45 6.82 -6.37
C SER A 17 3.88 8.15 -5.74
N ALA A 18 3.31 9.26 -6.21
CA ALA A 18 3.61 10.59 -5.67
C ALA A 18 3.28 10.70 -4.17
N MET A 19 2.16 10.12 -3.74
CA MET A 19 1.74 10.11 -2.33
C MET A 19 2.69 9.28 -1.45
N MET A 20 3.16 8.14 -1.95
CA MET A 20 4.12 7.30 -1.23
C MET A 20 5.47 7.98 -1.09
N GLU A 21 6.01 8.54 -2.17
CA GLU A 21 7.27 9.29 -2.14
C GLU A 21 7.20 10.48 -1.17
N LEU A 22 6.10 11.23 -1.20
CA LEU A 22 5.90 12.36 -0.29
C LEU A 22 5.84 11.89 1.17
N ALA A 23 5.08 10.83 1.45
CA ALA A 23 4.96 10.29 2.81
C ALA A 23 6.32 9.81 3.36
N GLN A 24 7.15 9.18 2.53
CA GLN A 24 8.50 8.78 2.90
C GLN A 24 9.39 9.99 3.23
N LYS A 25 9.36 11.04 2.39
CA LYS A 25 10.10 12.29 2.64
C LYS A 25 9.64 12.99 3.93
N VAL A 26 8.34 12.96 4.23
CA VAL A 26 7.79 13.51 5.47
C VAL A 26 8.27 12.71 6.69
N ALA A 27 8.23 11.38 6.62
CA ALA A 27 8.73 10.53 7.71
C ALA A 27 10.23 10.75 7.98
N GLN A 28 11.04 10.86 6.93
CA GLN A 28 12.47 11.15 7.04
C GLN A 28 12.74 12.54 7.61
N SER A 29 12.08 13.58 7.08
CA SER A 29 12.29 14.96 7.54
C SER A 29 11.78 15.20 8.96
N GLY A 30 10.75 14.48 9.39
CA GLY A 30 10.22 14.51 10.75
C GLY A 30 10.91 13.56 11.74
N ASN A 31 11.87 12.74 11.29
CA ASN A 31 12.49 11.67 12.08
C ASN A 31 11.46 10.73 12.75
N LEU A 32 10.43 10.33 11.99
CA LEU A 32 9.30 9.53 12.48
C LEU A 32 9.56 8.01 12.38
N GLY A 33 10.74 7.62 11.91
CA GLY A 33 11.09 6.23 11.60
C GLY A 33 10.74 5.83 10.17
N GLU A 34 10.72 4.52 9.92
CA GLU A 34 10.42 3.95 8.61
C GLU A 34 8.91 3.93 8.34
N GLN A 35 8.52 4.42 7.17
CA GLN A 35 7.12 4.41 6.75
C GLN A 35 6.69 2.99 6.35
N ILE A 36 5.69 2.44 7.03
CA ILE A 36 5.10 1.14 6.65
C ILE A 36 4.00 1.31 5.59
N CYS A 37 3.13 2.29 5.75
CA CYS A 37 2.04 2.61 4.82
C CYS A 37 1.64 4.08 4.97
N SER A 38 0.92 4.62 3.98
CA SER A 38 0.23 5.90 4.07
C SER A 38 -1.27 5.67 4.28
N ALA A 39 -1.96 6.56 4.99
CA ALA A 39 -3.40 6.48 5.18
C ALA A 39 -4.05 7.85 5.05
N LEU A 40 -5.13 7.93 4.26
CA LEU A 40 -6.00 9.10 4.19
C LEU A 40 -7.31 8.80 4.92
N VAL A 41 -7.63 9.63 5.91
CA VAL A 41 -8.96 9.63 6.54
C VAL A 41 -9.90 10.49 5.70
N LEU A 42 -10.95 9.85 5.19
CA LEU A 42 -11.96 10.44 4.32
C LEU A 42 -13.24 10.73 5.12
N LYS A 43 -14.14 11.52 4.50
CA LYS A 43 -15.46 11.78 5.09
C LYS A 43 -16.20 10.47 5.40
N SER A 44 -17.02 10.52 6.45
CA SER A 44 -17.83 9.40 6.95
C SER A 44 -17.01 8.22 7.49
N GLY A 45 -15.79 8.48 7.98
CA GLY A 45 -14.95 7.48 8.63
C GLY A 45 -14.24 6.51 7.69
N ARG A 46 -14.41 6.66 6.36
CA ARG A 46 -13.70 5.87 5.36
C ARG A 46 -12.21 6.17 5.41
N MET A 47 -11.39 5.19 5.08
CA MET A 47 -9.94 5.32 5.02
C MET A 47 -9.39 4.65 3.78
N LEU A 48 -8.48 5.35 3.11
CA LEU A 48 -7.69 4.81 2.02
C LEU A 48 -6.29 4.53 2.57
N VAL A 49 -5.91 3.26 2.61
CA VAL A 49 -4.56 2.83 2.99
C VAL A 49 -3.77 2.55 1.71
N MET A 50 -2.57 3.11 1.62
CA MET A 50 -1.66 2.96 0.49
C MET A 50 -0.34 2.37 0.97
N HIS A 51 0.22 1.45 0.20
CA HIS A 51 1.49 0.81 0.47
C HIS A 51 2.26 0.60 -0.84
N GLU A 52 3.56 0.80 -0.80
CA GLU A 52 4.47 0.41 -1.87
C GLU A 52 5.26 -0.81 -1.42
N ALA A 53 5.26 -1.85 -2.25
CA ALA A 53 6.14 -2.99 -2.13
C ALA A 53 7.07 -3.04 -3.33
N ILE A 54 8.36 -3.17 -3.08
CA ILE A 54 9.37 -3.40 -4.13
C ILE A 54 9.60 -4.90 -4.22
N ILE A 55 9.37 -5.47 -5.40
CA ILE A 55 9.54 -6.89 -5.70
C ILE A 55 10.48 -7.00 -6.90
N ASP A 56 11.70 -7.48 -6.66
CA ASP A 56 12.85 -7.33 -7.58
C ASP A 56 12.97 -5.87 -8.05
N ASP A 57 12.92 -5.61 -9.36
CA ASP A 57 13.00 -4.27 -9.96
C ASP A 57 11.62 -3.63 -10.22
N HIS A 58 10.55 -4.17 -9.62
CA HIS A 58 9.18 -3.66 -9.83
C HIS A 58 8.60 -3.06 -8.54
N SER A 59 8.13 -1.82 -8.62
CA SER A 59 7.29 -1.21 -7.59
C SER A 59 5.84 -1.61 -7.78
N ILE A 60 5.23 -2.13 -6.73
CA ILE A 60 3.81 -2.49 -6.67
C ILE A 60 3.14 -1.55 -5.66
N TYR A 61 2.18 -0.80 -6.16
CA TYR A 61 1.38 0.11 -5.35
C TYR A 61 0.04 -0.53 -5.02
N LEU A 62 -0.18 -0.75 -3.72
CA LEU A 62 -1.41 -1.31 -3.18
C LEU A 62 -2.23 -0.20 -2.54
N SER A 63 -3.51 -0.12 -2.92
CA SER A 63 -4.48 0.83 -2.37
C SER A 63 -5.72 0.09 -1.88
N ILE A 64 -6.03 0.23 -0.60
CA ILE A 64 -7.15 -0.43 0.08
C ILE A 64 -8.10 0.63 0.63
N LEU A 65 -9.29 0.73 0.05
CA LEU A 65 -10.38 1.56 0.57
C LEU A 65 -11.21 0.77 1.57
N CYS A 66 -11.27 1.22 2.81
CA CYS A 66 -11.98 0.56 3.91
C CYS A 66 -12.86 1.54 4.69
N SER A 67 -13.87 1.04 5.39
CA SER A 67 -14.73 1.84 6.28
C SER A 67 -14.12 2.08 7.65
N ARG A 68 -13.14 1.26 8.06
CA ARG A 68 -12.33 1.34 9.29
C ARG A 68 -10.98 0.67 9.03
N VAL A 69 -9.90 1.09 9.70
CA VAL A 69 -8.61 0.38 9.61
C VAL A 69 -8.79 -0.99 10.25
N PRO A 70 -8.61 -2.09 9.51
CA PRO A 70 -8.68 -3.42 10.09
C PRO A 70 -7.52 -3.63 11.07
N ALA A 71 -7.81 -4.28 12.19
CA ALA A 71 -6.77 -4.80 13.06
C ALA A 71 -5.89 -5.76 12.25
N GLY A 72 -4.56 -5.61 12.34
CA GLY A 72 -3.64 -6.42 11.56
C GLY A 72 -3.51 -6.00 10.08
N MET A 73 -3.84 -4.75 9.72
CA MET A 73 -3.66 -4.21 8.36
C MET A 73 -2.26 -4.51 7.78
N GLN A 74 -1.20 -4.42 8.59
CA GLN A 74 0.15 -4.76 8.15
C GLN A 74 0.29 -6.22 7.73
N SER A 75 -0.34 -7.15 8.44
CA SER A 75 -0.36 -8.58 8.06
C SER A 75 -1.09 -8.76 6.73
N LEU A 76 -2.27 -8.13 6.59
CA LEU A 76 -3.04 -8.20 5.35
C LEU A 76 -2.26 -7.66 4.16
N ILE A 77 -1.60 -6.50 4.31
CA ILE A 77 -0.74 -5.92 3.26
C ILE A 77 0.36 -6.91 2.89
N LYS A 78 1.05 -7.50 3.87
CA LYS A 78 2.08 -8.52 3.62
C LYS A 78 1.53 -9.73 2.88
N ASP A 79 0.38 -10.25 3.29
CA ASP A 79 -0.23 -11.41 2.65
C ASP A 79 -0.62 -11.12 1.19
N ILE A 80 -1.14 -9.92 0.91
CA ILE A 80 -1.44 -9.46 -0.45
C ILE A 80 -0.16 -9.35 -1.28
N VAL A 81 0.85 -8.68 -0.75
CA VAL A 81 2.15 -8.50 -1.43
C VAL A 81 2.77 -9.85 -1.73
N ASN A 82 2.80 -10.79 -0.78
CA ASN A 82 3.34 -12.14 -0.96
C ASN A 82 2.57 -12.92 -2.03
N CYS A 83 1.24 -12.79 -2.07
CA CYS A 83 0.41 -13.42 -3.10
C CYS A 83 0.74 -12.90 -4.51
N VAL A 84 0.86 -11.58 -4.64
CA VAL A 84 1.24 -10.93 -5.91
C VAL A 84 2.67 -11.32 -6.29
N ALA A 85 3.60 -11.33 -5.35
CA ALA A 85 4.99 -11.74 -5.56
C ALA A 85 5.10 -13.15 -6.12
N LYS A 86 4.41 -14.12 -5.50
CA LYS A 86 4.37 -15.51 -5.95
C LYS A 86 3.81 -15.63 -7.37
N THR A 87 2.83 -14.80 -7.70
CA THR A 87 2.24 -14.77 -9.05
C THR A 87 3.21 -14.20 -10.09
N LEU A 88 3.90 -13.10 -9.76
CA LEU A 88 4.81 -12.41 -10.69
C LEU A 88 6.14 -13.16 -10.88
N LEU A 89 6.69 -13.72 -9.80
CA LEU A 89 8.04 -14.30 -9.79
C LEU A 89 8.05 -15.83 -9.83
N GLY A 90 6.92 -16.48 -9.56
CA GLY A 90 6.83 -17.94 -9.46
C GLY A 90 7.80 -18.51 -8.43
N ASN A 91 8.57 -19.52 -8.84
CA ASN A 91 9.54 -20.22 -7.98
C ASN A 91 10.76 -19.39 -7.58
N ARG A 92 10.92 -18.18 -8.11
CA ARG A 92 12.03 -17.28 -7.76
C ARG A 92 11.76 -16.46 -6.51
N TYR A 93 10.50 -16.39 -6.06
CA TYR A 93 10.15 -15.64 -4.87
C TYR A 93 10.60 -16.35 -3.60
N GLN A 94 11.37 -15.65 -2.76
CA GLN A 94 11.62 -16.03 -1.38
C GLN A 94 10.90 -15.04 -0.48
N GLU A 95 10.07 -15.55 0.43
CA GLU A 95 9.43 -14.70 1.43
C GLU A 95 10.52 -14.04 2.30
N PRO A 96 10.51 -12.70 2.45
CA PRO A 96 11.46 -12.03 3.33
C PRO A 96 11.24 -12.51 4.77
N ASN A 97 12.30 -13.09 5.36
CA ASN A 97 12.28 -13.57 6.74
C ASN A 97 12.26 -12.39 7.72
N ARG A 98 11.19 -12.33 8.52
CA ARG A 98 10.94 -11.60 9.78
C ARG A 98 11.79 -10.36 10.07
#